data_AF-A0A9Q1FPW0-F1
#
_entry.id   AF-A0A9Q1FPW0-F1
#
_cell.length_a   1.000
_cell.length_b   1.000
_cell.length_c   1.000
_cell.angle_alpha   90.00
_cell.angle_beta   90.00
_cell.angle_gamma   90.00
#
_symmetry.space_group_name_H-M   'P 1'
#
loop_
_entity.id
_entity.type
_entity.pdbx_description
1 polymer ?
#
loop_
_entity_poly.entity_id
_entity_poly.type
_entity_poly.pdbx_seq_one_letter_code
_entity_poly.pdbx_strand_id
1 'polypeptide(L)'
;MPGSNTSWPEEFGFQLGGNGPSYILSVEEGSSAHLAGLQPGDQVLEIEGQNVSTLGTQAVIALARTQKNIPPSIGVVSRIQQMDISPGPDGRFGFTIVGDCPLLVEDCSPNSPAGRGGLRAGDYVMEVNGIPVKQHETAAAMIKASQGRTLRLGVLCLGSRQKHASASIKESLQGGEGGRHDRKYKALEFNKKIEDVLGDEPEVKERLFAALKQYAAERKVDRLASILPDILTEEEHHQIIASIRYT
;
A
#
# COMPACT_ATOMS: atom_id res chain seq x y z
N MET A 1 6.77 8.84 -33.31
CA MET A 1 7.56 9.05 -32.08
C MET A 1 7.48 10.52 -31.73
N PRO A 2 7.13 10.88 -30.47
CA PRO A 2 7.01 12.28 -30.04
C PRO A 2 8.34 13.03 -30.17
N GLY A 3 8.27 14.34 -30.44
CA GLY A 3 9.45 15.19 -30.61
C GLY A 3 9.89 15.93 -29.33
N SER A 4 9.12 15.81 -28.24
CA SER A 4 9.44 16.43 -26.94
C SER A 4 8.76 15.68 -25.79
N ASN A 5 9.20 15.96 -24.56
CA ASN A 5 8.58 15.37 -23.36
C ASN A 5 7.39 16.18 -22.83
N THR A 6 7.02 17.31 -23.43
CA THR A 6 6.03 18.26 -22.89
C THR A 6 4.67 17.62 -22.61
N SER A 7 4.25 16.69 -23.47
CA SER A 7 2.97 15.97 -23.37
C SER A 7 3.14 14.55 -22.82
N TRP A 8 4.27 14.24 -22.18
CA TRP A 8 4.47 12.97 -21.50
C TRP A 8 3.45 12.83 -20.35
N PRO A 9 2.85 11.65 -20.13
CA PRO A 9 3.08 10.37 -20.82
C PRO A 9 2.13 10.10 -22.01
N GLU A 10 1.05 10.88 -22.14
CA GLU A 10 -0.06 10.61 -23.07
C GLU A 10 0.38 10.57 -24.53
N GLU A 11 1.22 11.49 -24.98
CA GLU A 11 1.71 11.50 -26.38
C GLU A 11 2.63 10.31 -26.70
N PHE A 12 3.18 9.65 -25.67
CA PHE A 12 3.94 8.40 -25.82
C PHE A 12 3.03 7.16 -25.81
N GLY A 13 1.72 7.35 -25.60
CA GLY A 13 0.68 6.33 -25.68
C GLY A 13 0.50 5.52 -24.40
N PHE A 14 0.64 6.13 -23.22
CA PHE A 14 0.34 5.45 -21.95
C PHE A 14 -0.17 6.41 -20.88
N GLN A 15 -0.84 5.86 -19.86
CA GLN A 15 -1.37 6.61 -18.73
C GLN A 15 -0.78 6.11 -17.42
N LEU A 16 -0.60 7.04 -16.48
CA LEU A 16 -0.14 6.76 -15.13
C LEU A 16 -1.25 6.99 -14.11
N GLY A 17 -1.18 6.26 -13.00
CA GLY A 17 -2.04 6.45 -11.85
C GLY A 17 -1.39 6.03 -10.54
N GLY A 18 -2.11 6.25 -9.44
CA GLY A 18 -1.63 6.04 -8.07
C GLY A 18 -1.36 7.35 -7.32
N ASN A 19 -1.52 7.28 -5.99
CA ASN A 19 -1.34 8.39 -5.06
C ASN A 19 -0.26 8.04 -4.02
N GLY A 20 0.97 7.94 -4.51
CA GLY A 20 2.12 7.37 -3.80
C GLY A 20 3.02 6.77 -4.86
N PRO A 21 3.31 5.47 -4.90
CA PRO A 21 3.90 4.86 -6.09
C PRO A 21 3.04 5.09 -7.34
N SER A 22 3.69 5.35 -8.49
CA SER A 22 3.04 5.47 -9.79
C SER A 22 3.04 4.16 -10.57
N TYR A 23 1.93 3.89 -11.23
CA TYR A 23 1.73 2.68 -12.03
C TYR A 23 1.23 3.03 -13.42
N ILE A 24 1.63 2.23 -14.39
CA ILE A 24 1.11 2.26 -15.75
C ILE A 24 -0.28 1.64 -15.73
N LEU A 25 -1.29 2.43 -16.07
CA LEU A 25 -2.70 2.00 -16.05
C LEU A 25 -3.16 1.49 -17.41
N SER A 26 -2.65 2.08 -18.49
CA SER A 26 -2.99 1.72 -19.86
C SER A 26 -1.81 2.02 -20.79
N VAL A 27 -1.72 1.24 -21.86
CA VAL A 27 -0.72 1.41 -22.93
C VAL A 27 -1.43 1.20 -24.26
N GLU A 28 -1.36 2.19 -25.14
CA GLU A 28 -1.90 2.16 -26.49
C GLU A 28 -1.04 1.24 -27.38
N GLU A 29 -1.69 0.37 -28.14
CA GLU A 29 -1.02 -0.58 -29.01
C GLU A 29 -0.31 0.10 -30.18
N GLY A 30 0.93 -0.30 -30.47
CA GLY A 30 1.76 0.33 -31.50
C GLY A 30 2.36 1.69 -31.11
N SER A 31 2.08 2.19 -29.90
CA SER A 31 2.69 3.42 -29.38
C SER A 31 4.18 3.26 -29.04
N SER A 32 4.85 4.38 -28.75
CA SER A 32 6.24 4.37 -28.30
C SER A 32 6.41 3.56 -26.99
N ALA A 33 5.49 3.75 -26.04
CA ALA A 33 5.46 3.00 -24.79
C ALA A 33 5.29 1.50 -25.01
N HIS A 34 4.39 1.10 -25.93
CA HIS A 34 4.18 -0.30 -26.27
C HIS A 34 5.43 -0.94 -26.87
N LEU A 35 6.07 -0.25 -27.82
CA LEU A 35 7.31 -0.74 -28.46
C LEU A 35 8.49 -0.79 -27.49
N ALA A 36 8.50 0.06 -26.47
CA ALA A 36 9.46 0.02 -25.37
C ALA A 36 9.20 -1.14 -24.37
N GLY A 37 8.07 -1.86 -24.53
CA GLY A 37 7.70 -3.00 -23.70
C GLY A 37 7.00 -2.64 -22.39
N LEU A 38 6.53 -1.39 -22.24
CA LEU A 38 5.73 -1.00 -21.07
C LEU A 38 4.40 -1.75 -21.06
N GLN A 39 3.99 -2.22 -19.88
CA GLN A 39 2.73 -2.93 -19.72
C GLN A 39 1.85 -2.29 -18.64
N PRO A 40 0.51 -2.34 -18.80
CA PRO A 40 -0.40 -2.03 -17.71
C PRO A 40 -0.09 -2.89 -16.47
N GLY A 41 -0.15 -2.29 -15.28
CA GLY A 41 0.19 -2.95 -14.02
C GLY A 41 1.67 -2.80 -13.60
N ASP A 42 2.51 -2.21 -14.44
CA ASP A 42 3.90 -1.90 -14.09
C ASP A 42 3.99 -0.70 -13.14
N GLN A 43 4.78 -0.81 -12.07
CA GLN A 43 5.17 0.31 -11.22
C GLN A 43 6.40 1.00 -11.80
N VAL A 44 6.36 2.33 -11.84
CA VAL A 44 7.51 3.16 -12.19
C VAL A 44 8.44 3.25 -10.97
N LEU A 45 9.66 2.74 -11.13
CA LEU A 45 10.69 2.77 -10.09
C LEU A 45 11.72 3.86 -10.34
N GLU A 46 12.05 4.10 -11.60
CA GLU A 46 13.12 5.02 -11.98
C GLU A 46 12.79 5.81 -13.24
N ILE A 47 13.28 7.05 -13.32
CA ILE A 47 13.31 7.85 -14.56
C ILE A 47 14.74 8.37 -14.72
N GLU A 48 15.39 8.04 -15.85
CA GLU A 48 16.77 8.45 -16.14
C GLU A 48 17.75 8.12 -14.98
N GLY A 49 17.57 6.94 -14.38
CA GLY A 49 18.37 6.47 -13.22
C GLY A 49 18.05 7.16 -11.88
N GLN A 50 17.07 8.07 -11.83
CA GLN A 50 16.59 8.67 -10.58
C GLN A 50 15.47 7.84 -9.99
N ASN A 51 15.59 7.46 -8.71
CA ASN A 51 14.55 6.69 -8.03
C ASN A 51 13.27 7.54 -7.82
N VAL A 52 12.16 7.04 -8.33
CA VAL A 52 10.82 7.63 -8.21
C VAL A 52 9.80 6.67 -7.61
N SER A 53 10.26 5.57 -7.01
CA SER A 53 9.41 4.45 -6.58
C SER A 53 8.30 4.83 -5.60
N THR A 54 8.47 5.91 -4.83
CA THR A 54 7.49 6.44 -3.87
C THR A 54 6.79 7.72 -4.35
N LEU A 55 7.16 8.25 -5.51
CA LEU A 55 6.66 9.53 -6.00
C LEU A 55 5.32 9.39 -6.69
N GLY A 56 4.40 10.28 -6.34
CA GLY A 56 3.08 10.37 -6.95
C GLY A 56 3.13 10.74 -8.43
N THR A 57 2.06 10.39 -9.13
CA THR A 57 1.94 10.53 -10.59
C THR A 57 2.31 11.91 -11.10
N GLN A 58 1.86 12.99 -10.44
CA GLN A 58 2.18 14.34 -10.87
C GLN A 58 3.67 14.68 -10.75
N ALA A 59 4.35 14.18 -9.71
CA ALA A 59 5.78 14.40 -9.52
C ALA A 59 6.61 13.62 -10.54
N VAL A 60 6.19 12.38 -10.85
CA VAL A 60 6.80 11.55 -11.90
C VAL A 60 6.66 12.21 -13.27
N ILE A 61 5.48 12.74 -13.60
CA ILE A 61 5.22 13.49 -14.84
C ILE A 61 6.09 14.75 -14.93
N ALA A 62 6.13 15.54 -13.85
CA ALA A 62 6.95 16.74 -13.81
C ALA A 62 8.44 16.41 -14.03
N LEU A 63 8.95 15.35 -13.39
CA LEU A 63 10.33 14.91 -13.57
C LEU A 63 10.61 14.49 -15.02
N ALA A 64 9.76 13.64 -15.61
CA ALA A 64 9.92 13.16 -16.99
C ALA A 64 9.94 14.30 -18.00
N ARG A 65 9.07 15.31 -17.82
CA ARG A 65 8.99 16.50 -18.69
C ARG A 65 10.26 17.35 -18.71
N THR A 66 11.05 17.32 -17.63
CA THR A 66 12.31 18.06 -17.56
C THR A 66 13.50 17.33 -18.19
N GLN A 67 13.34 16.05 -18.55
CA GLN A 67 14.44 15.26 -19.12
C GLN A 67 14.75 15.70 -20.54
N LYS A 68 16.05 15.67 -20.89
CA LYS A 68 16.55 16.01 -22.22
C LYS A 68 16.40 14.84 -23.22
N ASN A 69 16.41 13.62 -22.73
CA ASN A 69 16.24 12.41 -23.54
C ASN A 69 14.77 12.22 -23.91
N ILE A 70 14.51 11.87 -25.17
CA ILE A 70 13.17 11.70 -25.74
C ILE A 70 13.15 10.36 -26.48
N PRO A 71 12.38 9.35 -26.01
CA PRO A 71 11.73 9.29 -24.71
C PRO A 71 12.72 9.27 -23.54
N PRO A 72 12.30 9.66 -22.32
CA PRO A 72 13.09 9.40 -21.12
C PRO A 72 13.16 7.89 -20.86
N SER A 73 14.30 7.42 -20.34
CA SER A 73 14.48 6.06 -19.84
C SER A 73 13.64 5.87 -18.58
N ILE A 74 12.91 4.76 -18.52
CA ILE A 74 12.00 4.43 -17.42
C ILE A 74 12.35 3.02 -16.93
N GLY A 75 12.67 2.90 -15.63
CA GLY A 75 12.78 1.61 -14.95
C GLY A 75 11.44 1.22 -14.36
N VAL A 76 10.92 0.04 -14.73
CA VAL A 76 9.61 -0.45 -14.30
C VAL A 76 9.66 -1.87 -13.75
N VAL A 77 8.64 -2.25 -12.96
CA VAL A 77 8.42 -3.62 -12.51
C VAL A 77 6.94 -3.95 -12.43
N SER A 78 6.53 -5.12 -12.93
CA SER A 78 5.14 -5.56 -12.80
C SER A 78 4.74 -5.75 -11.33
N ARG A 79 3.57 -5.21 -10.97
CA ARG A 79 2.96 -5.34 -9.63
C ARG A 79 1.60 -6.04 -9.65
N ILE A 80 1.27 -6.67 -10.77
CA ILE A 80 0.05 -7.48 -10.91
C ILE A 80 0.15 -8.68 -9.96
N GLN A 81 -0.87 -8.85 -9.12
CA GLN A 81 -1.03 -10.00 -8.25
C GLN A 81 -2.01 -10.99 -8.86
N GLN A 82 -1.60 -12.25 -8.98
CA GLN A 82 -2.47 -13.33 -9.43
C GLN A 82 -3.32 -13.85 -8.27
N MET A 83 -4.62 -13.98 -8.51
CA MET A 83 -5.61 -14.37 -7.51
C MET A 83 -6.50 -15.48 -8.09
N ASP A 84 -6.51 -16.65 -7.45
CA ASP A 84 -7.40 -17.76 -7.83
C ASP A 84 -8.64 -17.74 -6.93
N ILE A 85 -9.79 -17.45 -7.52
CA ILE A 85 -11.06 -17.29 -6.81
C ILE A 85 -11.97 -18.48 -7.16
N SER A 86 -12.26 -19.31 -6.16
CA SER A 86 -13.25 -20.39 -6.31
C SER A 86 -14.67 -19.81 -6.36
N PRO A 87 -15.59 -20.36 -7.15
CA PRO A 87 -16.96 -19.84 -7.24
C PRO A 87 -17.75 -20.15 -5.97
N GLY A 88 -18.73 -19.30 -5.66
CA GLY A 88 -19.71 -19.54 -4.59
C GLY A 88 -20.74 -20.60 -4.99
N PRO A 89 -21.64 -21.00 -4.05
CA PRO A 89 -22.72 -21.96 -4.33
C PRO A 89 -23.67 -21.53 -5.46
N ASP A 90 -23.78 -20.23 -5.69
CA ASP A 90 -24.56 -19.61 -6.77
C ASP A 90 -23.77 -19.47 -8.09
N GLY A 91 -22.54 -19.98 -8.13
CA GLY A 91 -21.62 -19.87 -9.27
C GLY A 91 -21.00 -18.48 -9.45
N ARG A 92 -21.28 -17.52 -8.55
CA ARG A 92 -20.78 -16.14 -8.61
C ARG A 92 -19.58 -15.93 -7.69
N PHE A 93 -18.91 -14.79 -7.87
CA PHE A 93 -17.70 -14.45 -7.12
C PHE A 93 -17.92 -13.30 -6.11
N GLY A 94 -19.00 -12.52 -6.27
CA GLY A 94 -19.41 -11.45 -5.33
C GLY A 94 -18.53 -10.20 -5.35
N PHE A 95 -18.31 -9.66 -6.56
CA PHE A 95 -17.72 -8.34 -6.81
C PHE A 95 -18.32 -7.72 -8.07
N THR A 96 -18.22 -6.40 -8.21
CA THR A 96 -18.61 -5.65 -9.42
C THR A 96 -17.40 -4.90 -9.99
N ILE A 97 -17.38 -4.72 -11.31
CA ILE A 97 -16.35 -3.96 -12.01
C ILE A 97 -16.97 -2.86 -12.85
N VAL A 98 -16.28 -1.73 -12.95
CA VAL A 98 -16.71 -0.53 -13.70
C VAL A 98 -15.52 0.11 -14.43
N GLY A 99 -15.82 1.04 -15.33
CA GLY A 99 -14.84 1.77 -16.14
C GLY A 99 -14.44 1.04 -17.43
N ASP A 100 -13.75 1.75 -18.31
CA ASP A 100 -13.49 1.30 -19.69
C ASP A 100 -12.08 0.77 -19.93
N CYS A 101 -11.09 1.16 -19.11
CA CYS A 101 -9.84 0.47 -18.78
C CYS A 101 -8.84 1.43 -18.12
N PRO A 102 -8.09 1.00 -17.09
CA PRO A 102 -8.21 -0.32 -16.45
C PRO A 102 -9.52 -0.46 -15.68
N LEU A 103 -9.98 -1.71 -15.50
CA LEU A 103 -11.28 -2.01 -14.90
C LEU A 103 -11.18 -1.90 -13.39
N LEU A 104 -11.97 -1.01 -12.79
CA LEU A 104 -11.98 -0.77 -11.35
C LEU A 104 -12.95 -1.73 -10.67
N VAL A 105 -12.54 -2.35 -9.57
CA VAL A 105 -13.46 -3.04 -8.66
C VAL A 105 -14.24 -1.99 -7.88
N GLU A 106 -15.52 -1.82 -8.20
CA GLU A 106 -16.40 -0.84 -7.56
C GLU A 106 -16.82 -1.31 -6.17
N ASP A 107 -17.30 -2.55 -6.08
CA ASP A 107 -17.70 -3.17 -4.83
C ASP A 107 -17.22 -4.62 -4.76
N CYS A 108 -16.89 -5.07 -3.55
CA CYS A 108 -16.53 -6.45 -3.27
C CYS A 108 -16.93 -6.80 -1.84
N SER A 109 -17.90 -7.71 -1.70
CA SER A 109 -18.38 -8.10 -0.37
C SER A 109 -17.28 -8.89 0.38
N PRO A 110 -16.92 -8.53 1.63
CA PRO A 110 -15.84 -9.21 2.36
C PRO A 110 -16.04 -10.72 2.55
N ASN A 111 -17.30 -11.15 2.63
CA ASN A 111 -17.67 -12.55 2.82
C ASN A 111 -17.81 -13.34 1.51
N SER A 112 -17.73 -12.68 0.35
CA SER A 112 -17.82 -13.33 -0.95
C SER A 112 -16.56 -14.15 -1.26
N PRO A 113 -16.61 -15.06 -2.23
CA PRO A 113 -15.40 -15.77 -2.65
C PRO A 113 -14.27 -14.82 -3.09
N ALA A 114 -14.58 -13.74 -3.81
CA ALA A 114 -13.59 -12.75 -4.20
C ALA A 114 -13.04 -11.98 -2.99
N GLY A 115 -13.89 -11.58 -2.05
CA GLY A 115 -13.48 -10.94 -0.80
C GLY A 115 -12.57 -11.83 0.05
N ARG A 116 -12.88 -13.13 0.15
CA ARG A 116 -12.03 -14.12 0.82
C ARG A 116 -10.71 -14.36 0.09
N GLY A 117 -10.72 -14.26 -1.24
CA GLY A 117 -9.52 -14.26 -2.08
C GLY A 117 -8.63 -13.01 -1.90
N GLY A 118 -9.13 -11.99 -1.21
CA GLY A 118 -8.41 -10.75 -0.93
C GLY A 118 -8.68 -9.62 -1.92
N LEU A 119 -9.64 -9.79 -2.85
CA LEU A 119 -10.07 -8.71 -3.73
C LEU A 119 -10.79 -7.64 -2.91
N ARG A 120 -10.58 -6.37 -3.23
CA ARG A 120 -11.21 -5.24 -2.54
C ARG A 120 -11.69 -4.19 -3.54
N ALA A 121 -12.67 -3.40 -3.11
CA ALA A 121 -13.05 -2.19 -3.83
C ALA A 121 -11.83 -1.26 -3.95
N GLY A 122 -11.65 -0.66 -5.12
CA GLY A 122 -10.47 0.18 -5.42
C GLY A 122 -9.29 -0.56 -6.05
N ASP A 123 -9.33 -1.89 -6.12
CA ASP A 123 -8.36 -2.67 -6.90
C ASP A 123 -8.67 -2.58 -8.40
N TYR A 124 -7.66 -2.73 -9.26
CA TYR A 124 -7.84 -2.75 -10.72
C TYR A 124 -7.65 -4.15 -11.29
N VAL A 125 -8.61 -4.62 -12.08
CA VAL A 125 -8.49 -5.88 -12.82
C VAL A 125 -7.75 -5.62 -14.13
N MET A 126 -6.57 -6.22 -14.25
CA MET A 126 -5.69 -6.11 -15.42
C MET A 126 -5.75 -7.35 -16.31
N GLU A 127 -6.03 -8.52 -15.73
CA GLU A 127 -6.08 -9.79 -16.45
C GLU A 127 -7.22 -10.67 -15.94
N VAL A 128 -7.79 -11.48 -16.84
CA VAL A 128 -8.78 -12.52 -16.52
C VAL A 128 -8.33 -13.82 -17.18
N ASN A 129 -8.15 -14.87 -16.38
CA ASN A 129 -7.66 -16.18 -16.78
C ASN A 129 -6.34 -16.14 -17.57
N GLY A 130 -5.44 -15.23 -17.20
CA GLY A 130 -4.15 -15.02 -17.86
C GLY A 130 -4.25 -14.25 -19.19
N ILE A 131 -5.42 -13.72 -19.53
CA ILE A 131 -5.63 -12.88 -20.71
C ILE A 131 -5.72 -11.42 -20.24
N PRO A 132 -4.82 -10.53 -20.69
CA PRO A 132 -4.92 -9.10 -20.41
C PRO A 132 -6.23 -8.53 -20.96
N VAL A 133 -6.94 -7.78 -20.12
CA VAL A 133 -8.22 -7.17 -20.50
C VAL A 133 -8.04 -5.71 -20.90
N LYS A 134 -8.44 -5.38 -22.13
CA LYS A 134 -8.40 -4.02 -22.70
C LYS A 134 -9.79 -3.36 -22.83
N GLN A 135 -10.85 -4.11 -22.57
CA GLN A 135 -12.24 -3.67 -22.73
C GLN A 135 -13.13 -4.29 -21.66
N HIS A 136 -14.11 -3.52 -21.18
CA HIS A 136 -15.07 -3.93 -20.15
C HIS A 136 -15.89 -5.16 -20.57
N GLU A 137 -16.45 -5.15 -21.79
CA GLU A 137 -17.33 -6.20 -22.29
C GLU A 137 -16.61 -7.55 -22.36
N THR A 138 -15.37 -7.52 -22.83
CA THR A 138 -14.52 -8.71 -22.96
C THR A 138 -14.20 -9.30 -21.58
N ALA A 139 -13.86 -8.46 -20.60
CA ALA A 139 -13.64 -8.93 -19.22
C ALA A 139 -14.92 -9.49 -18.58
N ALA A 140 -16.05 -8.77 -18.72
CA ALA A 140 -17.33 -9.22 -18.19
C ALA A 140 -17.78 -10.54 -18.82
N ALA A 141 -17.55 -10.74 -20.12
CA ALA A 141 -17.83 -11.99 -20.82
C ALA A 141 -16.96 -13.14 -20.29
N MET A 142 -15.65 -12.93 -20.10
CA MET A 142 -14.74 -13.96 -19.57
C MET A 142 -15.07 -14.34 -18.12
N ILE A 143 -15.41 -13.35 -17.27
CA ILE A 143 -15.83 -13.60 -15.88
C ILE A 143 -17.13 -14.40 -15.85
N LYS A 144 -18.13 -14.00 -16.67
CA LYS A 144 -19.40 -14.73 -16.80
C LYS A 144 -19.19 -16.16 -17.33
N ALA A 145 -18.32 -16.35 -18.31
CA ALA A 145 -17.98 -17.67 -18.85
C ALA A 145 -17.27 -18.58 -17.84
N SER A 146 -16.65 -17.99 -16.81
CA SER A 146 -15.98 -18.71 -15.73
C SER A 146 -16.91 -19.05 -14.56
N GLN A 147 -18.20 -18.72 -14.63
CA GLN A 147 -19.16 -19.06 -13.58
C GLN A 147 -19.18 -20.57 -13.30
N GLY A 148 -19.12 -20.93 -12.02
CA GLY A 148 -19.02 -22.32 -11.60
C GLY A 148 -17.64 -22.97 -11.77
N ARG A 149 -16.62 -22.22 -12.19
CA ARG A 149 -15.20 -22.66 -12.21
C ARG A 149 -14.32 -21.66 -11.46
N THR A 150 -13.09 -22.06 -11.16
CA THR A 150 -12.09 -21.16 -10.59
C THR A 150 -11.79 -20.04 -11.58
N LEU A 151 -11.91 -18.80 -11.13
CA LEU A 151 -11.57 -17.60 -11.88
C LEU A 151 -10.19 -17.11 -11.45
N ARG A 152 -9.26 -17.00 -12.38
CA ARG A 152 -7.94 -16.39 -12.12
C ARG A 152 -7.98 -14.93 -12.52
N LEU A 153 -7.68 -14.02 -11.58
CA LEU A 153 -7.59 -12.58 -11.85
C LEU A 153 -6.16 -12.09 -11.66
N GLY A 154 -5.68 -11.31 -12.61
CA GLY A 154 -4.50 -10.46 -12.42
C GLY A 154 -4.96 -9.08 -11.97
N VAL A 155 -4.58 -8.69 -10.75
CA VAL A 155 -5.11 -7.50 -10.09
C VAL A 155 -3.97 -6.57 -9.67
N LEU A 156 -4.10 -5.28 -9.97
CA LEU A 156 -3.23 -4.24 -9.44
C LEU A 156 -3.87 -3.60 -8.21
N CYS A 157 -3.19 -3.71 -7.08
CA CYS A 157 -3.70 -3.23 -5.79
C CYS A 157 -3.07 -1.88 -5.45
N LEU A 158 -3.83 -0.79 -5.59
CA LEU A 158 -3.34 0.56 -5.32
C LEU A 158 -3.48 0.99 -3.86
N GLY A 159 -4.24 0.25 -3.05
CA GLY A 159 -4.43 0.53 -1.63
C GLY A 159 -3.20 0.17 -0.78
N SER A 160 -2.99 0.92 0.30
CA SER A 160 -2.11 0.50 1.40
C SER A 160 -2.71 -0.74 2.07
N ARG A 161 -2.48 -1.91 1.50
CA ARG A 161 -2.75 -3.17 2.18
C ARG A 161 -1.82 -3.20 3.39
N GLN A 162 -2.37 -3.00 4.59
CA GLN A 162 -1.74 -3.53 5.79
C GLN A 162 -1.45 -4.99 5.47
N LYS A 163 -0.16 -5.32 5.34
CA LYS A 163 0.28 -6.62 4.85
C LYS A 163 -0.10 -7.70 5.87
N HIS A 164 -1.33 -8.16 5.83
CA HIS A 164 -1.63 -9.56 6.11
C HIS A 164 -1.27 -10.34 4.85
N ALA A 165 0.03 -10.33 4.51
CA ALA A 165 0.56 -11.32 3.60
C ALA A 165 0.28 -12.66 4.25
N SER A 166 -0.46 -13.49 3.52
CA SER A 166 -0.80 -14.86 3.84
C SER A 166 0.42 -15.55 4.44
N ALA A 167 0.31 -15.94 5.71
CA ALA A 167 1.28 -16.78 6.38
C ALA A 167 1.28 -18.14 5.67
N SER A 168 2.16 -18.29 4.68
CA SER A 168 2.55 -19.59 4.14
C SER A 168 4.05 -19.54 3.81
N ILE A 169 4.82 -19.80 4.86
CA ILE A 169 6.08 -20.57 4.87
C ILE A 169 7.15 -20.12 3.85
N LYS A 170 8.04 -19.22 4.28
CA LYS A 170 9.46 -19.55 4.54
C LYS A 170 10.21 -18.37 5.17
N GLU A 171 10.79 -18.67 6.32
CA GLU A 171 11.69 -17.83 7.10
C GLU A 171 13.03 -17.61 6.39
N SER A 172 13.74 -16.56 6.83
CA SER A 172 15.15 -16.20 6.53
C SER A 172 15.35 -15.15 5.42
N LEU A 173 15.30 -13.87 5.78
CA LEU A 173 16.48 -13.05 6.11
C LEU A 173 16.05 -11.60 6.40
N GLN A 174 16.50 -11.11 7.56
CA GLN A 174 16.31 -9.73 8.04
C GLN A 174 17.04 -8.71 7.17
N GLY A 175 16.51 -7.48 7.12
CA GLY A 175 17.30 -6.34 6.67
C GLY A 175 16.53 -5.03 6.51
N GLY A 176 16.21 -4.36 7.62
CA GLY A 176 16.17 -2.89 7.68
C GLY A 176 14.86 -2.17 7.31
N GLU A 177 14.55 -1.12 8.08
CA GLU A 177 13.61 -0.03 7.76
C GLU A 177 12.11 -0.17 8.09
N GLY A 178 11.72 -1.11 8.96
CA GLY A 178 10.39 -1.07 9.62
C GLY A 178 10.30 -0.18 10.88
N GLY A 179 11.44 0.22 11.45
CA GLY A 179 11.49 0.73 12.83
C GLY A 179 11.02 2.17 13.07
N ARG A 180 10.88 3.01 12.03
CA ARG A 180 10.55 4.44 12.22
C ARG A 180 9.05 4.70 12.36
N HIS A 181 8.20 3.98 11.66
CA HIS A 181 6.75 4.16 11.73
C HIS A 181 6.17 3.55 13.02
N ASP A 182 6.68 2.38 13.41
CA ASP A 182 6.22 1.63 14.58
C ASP A 182 6.46 2.37 15.91
N ARG A 183 7.62 3.05 16.04
CA ARG A 183 7.95 3.83 17.24
C ARG A 183 7.07 5.07 17.39
N LYS A 184 6.68 5.72 16.29
CA LYS A 184 5.82 6.92 16.34
C LYS A 184 4.39 6.55 16.74
N TYR A 185 3.86 5.45 16.20
CA TYR A 185 2.52 4.96 16.56
C TYR A 185 2.48 4.44 18.01
N LYS A 186 3.49 3.69 18.46
CA LYS A 186 3.59 3.26 19.86
C LYS A 186 3.71 4.43 20.83
N ALA A 187 4.48 5.47 20.49
CA ALA A 187 4.57 6.67 21.31
C ALA A 187 3.24 7.44 21.39
N LEU A 188 2.46 7.47 20.30
CA LEU A 188 1.13 8.10 20.27
C LEU A 188 0.11 7.32 21.09
N GLU A 189 0.08 5.99 20.99
CA GLU A 189 -0.80 5.15 21.82
C GLU A 189 -0.43 5.24 23.30
N PHE A 190 0.87 5.25 23.61
CA PHE A 190 1.33 5.42 24.99
C PHE A 190 0.96 6.79 25.55
N ASN A 191 1.11 7.87 24.76
CA ASN A 191 0.70 9.21 25.16
C ASN A 191 -0.82 9.27 25.39
N LYS A 192 -1.62 8.76 24.46
CA LYS A 192 -3.08 8.71 24.61
C LYS A 192 -3.51 7.92 25.85
N LYS A 193 -2.84 6.81 26.15
CA LYS A 193 -3.13 6.00 27.34
C LYS A 193 -2.72 6.69 28.64
N ILE A 194 -1.66 7.51 28.63
CA ILE A 194 -1.32 8.39 29.76
C ILE A 194 -2.44 9.42 29.97
N GLU A 195 -2.96 10.03 28.89
CA GLU A 195 -4.04 11.02 29.00
C GLU A 195 -5.36 10.40 29.50
N ASP A 196 -5.70 9.21 29.02
CA ASP A 196 -6.91 8.51 29.43
C ASP A 196 -6.85 8.01 30.88
N VAL A 197 -5.67 7.66 31.40
CA VAL A 197 -5.49 7.09 32.75
C VAL A 197 -5.21 8.16 33.80
N LEU A 198 -4.38 9.17 33.50
CA LEU A 198 -4.04 10.23 34.46
C LEU A 198 -5.03 11.42 34.44
N GLY A 199 -5.98 11.45 33.50
CA GLY A 199 -7.06 12.44 33.48
C GLY A 199 -6.61 13.89 33.70
N ASP A 200 -7.26 14.57 34.67
CA ASP A 200 -7.08 15.99 35.05
C ASP A 200 -6.07 16.19 36.19
N GLU A 201 -5.03 15.35 36.28
CA GLU A 201 -3.91 15.51 37.24
C GLU A 201 -2.64 16.01 36.54
N PRO A 202 -2.57 17.32 36.19
CA PRO A 202 -1.48 17.87 35.40
C PRO A 202 -0.11 17.77 36.10
N GLU A 203 -0.09 17.82 37.43
CA GLU A 203 1.16 17.76 38.22
C GLU A 203 1.83 16.38 38.15
N VAL A 204 1.04 15.30 38.15
CA VAL A 204 1.55 13.92 38.04
C VAL A 204 2.04 13.65 36.62
N LYS A 205 1.28 14.12 35.63
CA LYS A 205 1.62 14.04 34.21
C LYS A 205 2.95 14.75 33.92
N GLU A 206 3.14 15.96 34.44
CA GLU A 206 4.38 16.72 34.24
C GLU A 206 5.60 15.99 34.82
N ARG A 207 5.47 15.42 36.04
CA ARG A 207 6.54 14.63 36.67
C ARG A 207 6.86 13.35 35.89
N LEU A 208 5.85 12.66 35.36
CA LEU A 208 6.04 11.47 34.54
C LEU A 208 6.77 11.79 33.24
N PHE A 209 6.36 12.85 32.53
CA PHE A 209 7.04 13.27 31.30
C PHE A 209 8.46 13.76 31.57
N ALA A 210 8.71 14.43 32.70
CA ALA A 210 10.07 14.82 33.10
C ALA A 210 10.96 13.58 33.31
N ALA A 211 10.46 12.55 33.99
CA ALA A 211 11.18 11.30 34.20
C ALA A 211 11.46 10.56 32.88
N LEU A 212 10.47 10.48 31.99
CA LEU A 212 10.62 9.86 30.66
C LEU A 212 11.61 10.63 29.76
N LYS A 213 11.58 11.96 29.81
CA LYS A 213 12.53 12.83 29.08
C LYS A 213 13.95 12.66 29.59
N GLN A 214 14.12 12.51 30.90
CA GLN A 214 15.42 12.23 31.50
C GLN A 214 15.92 10.82 31.15
N TYR A 215 15.05 9.83 31.12
CA TYR A 215 15.40 8.49 30.64
C TYR A 215 15.78 8.47 29.15
N ALA A 216 15.10 9.23 28.30
CA ALA A 216 15.47 9.36 26.90
C ALA A 216 16.89 9.96 26.71
N ALA A 217 17.31 10.84 27.62
CA ALA A 217 18.64 11.44 27.61
C ALA A 217 19.73 10.53 28.21
N GLU A 218 19.45 9.87 29.33
CA GLU A 218 20.45 9.12 30.10
C GLU A 218 20.45 7.61 29.82
N ARG A 219 19.39 7.06 29.20
CA ARG A 219 19.17 5.64 28.87
C ARG A 219 19.32 4.66 30.05
N LYS A 220 19.17 5.12 31.28
CA LYS A 220 19.28 4.30 32.51
C LYS A 220 17.92 3.79 32.98
N VAL A 221 17.63 2.52 32.71
CA VAL A 221 16.33 1.88 33.00
C VAL A 221 16.06 1.80 34.50
N ASP A 222 17.08 1.52 35.30
CA ASP A 222 16.95 1.31 36.76
C ASP A 222 16.44 2.55 37.49
N ARG A 223 16.83 3.74 37.03
CA ARG A 223 16.40 5.02 37.59
C ARG A 223 14.95 5.36 37.22
N LEU A 224 14.53 5.04 36.00
CA LEU A 224 13.13 5.19 35.59
C LEU A 224 12.25 4.23 36.41
N ALA A 225 12.69 2.98 36.56
CA ALA A 225 11.97 1.96 37.31
C ALA A 225 11.86 2.26 38.81
N SER A 226 12.82 2.98 39.41
CA SER A 226 12.76 3.39 40.82
C SER A 226 11.85 4.60 41.06
N ILE A 227 11.69 5.48 40.08
CA ILE A 227 10.93 6.74 40.23
C ILE A 227 9.46 6.57 39.81
N LEU A 228 9.16 5.65 38.88
CA LEU A 228 7.81 5.39 38.39
C LEU A 228 6.79 5.06 39.51
N PRO A 229 7.10 4.22 40.51
CA PRO A 229 6.17 3.91 41.61
C PRO A 229 5.90 5.11 42.55
N ASP A 230 6.85 6.04 42.67
CA ASP A 230 6.70 7.24 43.49
C ASP A 230 5.85 8.31 42.79
N ILE A 231 5.79 8.28 41.45
CA ILE A 231 4.96 9.19 40.63
C ILE A 231 3.56 8.59 40.41
N LEU A 232 3.47 7.28 40.23
CA LEU A 232 2.25 6.55 39.91
C LEU A 232 1.74 5.82 41.16
N THR A 233 1.24 6.58 42.12
CA THR A 233 0.91 6.11 43.49
C THR A 233 -0.40 5.31 43.58
N GLU A 234 -1.30 5.45 42.60
CA GLU A 234 -2.61 4.79 42.58
C GLU A 234 -2.59 3.46 41.81
N GLU A 235 -3.39 2.48 42.26
CA GLU A 235 -3.46 1.13 41.68
C GLU A 235 -3.87 1.13 40.19
N GLU A 236 -4.65 2.13 39.78
CA GLU A 236 -5.09 2.32 38.38
C GLU A 236 -3.93 2.74 37.46
N HIS A 237 -2.90 3.42 38.00
CA HIS A 237 -1.75 3.92 37.24
C HIS A 237 -0.73 2.82 36.91
N HIS A 238 -0.80 1.66 37.58
CA HIS A 238 0.08 0.51 37.32
C HIS A 238 -0.09 -0.08 35.90
N GLN A 239 -1.19 0.22 35.21
CA GLN A 239 -1.37 -0.14 33.80
C GLN A 239 -0.37 0.56 32.87
N ILE A 240 0.13 1.75 33.26
CA ILE A 240 1.14 2.51 32.51
C ILE A 240 2.54 1.87 32.67
N ILE A 241 2.80 1.21 33.81
CA ILE A 241 4.07 0.52 34.05
C ILE A 241 4.20 -0.72 33.15
N ALA A 242 3.08 -1.42 32.92
CA ALA A 242 3.05 -2.59 32.04
C ALA A 242 3.32 -2.24 30.56
N SER A 243 2.91 -1.05 30.10
CA SER A 243 3.16 -0.59 28.73
C SER A 243 4.59 -0.11 28.49
N ILE A 244 5.32 0.27 29.54
CA ILE A 244 6.76 0.62 29.44
C ILE A 244 7.64 -0.64 29.32
N ARG A 245 7.25 -1.77 29.94
CA ARG A 245 8.02 -3.02 29.93
C ARG A 245 8.03 -3.76 28.58
N TYR A 246 7.16 -3.41 27.64
CA TYR A 246 7.01 -4.08 26.34
C TYR A 246 7.52 -3.26 25.14
N THR A 247 8.34 -2.25 25.39
CA THR A 247 9.09 -1.45 24.39
C THR A 247 10.58 -1.69 24.48
#